data_AF-C5TC23-F1
#
_entry.id   AF-C5TC23-F1
#
_cell.length_a   1.000
_cell.length_b   1.000
_cell.length_c   1.000
_cell.angle_alpha   90.00
_cell.angle_beta   90.00
_cell.angle_gamma   90.00
#
_symmetry.space_group_name_H-M   'P 1'
#
loop_
_entity.id
_entity.type
_entity.pdbx_description
1 polymer ?
#
loop_
_entity_poly.entity_id
_entity_poly.type
_entity_poly.pdbx_seq_one_letter_code
_entity_poly.pdbx_strand_id
1 'polypeptide(L)'
;MAAALPPAEMARRRAGGLTARQEELLQQWGYPFVLDEFRFHLSLTGPLHTVNSETQALVQDAAEQFFADLPALRFNSLALFAEPTPGADFVLLDHLEMGA
;
A
#
# COMPACT_ATOMS: atom_id res chain seq x y z
N MET A 1 -15.55 12.94 -7.48
CA MET A 1 -16.05 11.58 -7.17
C MET A 1 -15.10 10.59 -7.82
N ALA A 2 -14.60 9.59 -7.10
CA ALA A 2 -13.78 8.56 -7.72
C ALA A 2 -14.59 7.84 -8.80
N ALA A 3 -13.98 7.56 -9.96
CA ALA A 3 -14.64 6.79 -11.01
C ALA A 3 -15.00 5.39 -10.50
N ALA A 4 -16.14 4.86 -10.92
CA ALA A 4 -16.53 3.49 -10.57
C ALA A 4 -15.46 2.51 -11.06
N LEU A 5 -15.05 1.59 -10.19
CA LEU A 5 -14.07 0.56 -10.55
C LEU A 5 -14.62 -0.32 -11.67
N PRO A 6 -13.80 -0.67 -12.68
CA PRO A 6 -14.18 -1.66 -13.67
C PRO A 6 -14.59 -2.98 -12.99
N PRO A 7 -15.61 -3.70 -13.50
CA PRO A 7 -16.08 -4.95 -12.88
C PRO A 7 -14.97 -5.99 -12.69
N ALA A 8 -14.01 -6.06 -13.61
CA ALA A 8 -12.85 -6.94 -13.50
C ALA A 8 -11.96 -6.61 -12.29
N GLU A 9 -11.78 -5.32 -11.99
CA GLU A 9 -10.98 -4.87 -10.86
C GLU A 9 -11.69 -5.14 -9.53
N MET A 10 -13.01 -4.96 -9.51
CA MET A 10 -13.85 -5.32 -8.37
C MET A 10 -13.76 -6.83 -8.05
N ALA A 11 -13.87 -7.67 -9.08
CA ALA A 11 -13.74 -9.12 -8.93
C ALA A 11 -12.34 -9.54 -8.44
N ARG A 12 -11.29 -8.92 -8.99
CA ARG A 12 -9.91 -9.15 -8.55
C ARG A 12 -9.71 -8.84 -7.07
N ARG A 13 -10.24 -7.70 -6.58
CA ARG A 13 -10.13 -7.30 -5.16
C ARG A 13 -10.91 -8.23 -4.23
N ARG A 14 -12.04 -8.79 -4.69
CA ARG A 14 -12.83 -9.77 -3.91
C ARG A 14 -12.21 -11.16 -3.87
N ALA A 15 -11.35 -11.52 -4.83
CA ALA A 15 -10.78 -12.87 -4.94
C ALA A 15 -9.98 -13.31 -3.70
N GLY A 16 -9.47 -12.36 -2.91
CA GLY A 16 -8.74 -12.65 -1.66
C GLY A 16 -9.62 -13.10 -0.49
N GLY A 17 -10.95 -13.04 -0.63
CA GLY A 17 -11.89 -13.25 0.48
C GLY A 17 -11.90 -12.04 1.40
N LEU A 18 -13.01 -11.32 1.45
CA LEU A 18 -13.14 -10.11 2.27
C LEU A 18 -14.03 -10.37 3.46
N THR A 19 -13.72 -9.72 4.59
CA THR A 19 -14.67 -9.59 5.69
C THR A 19 -15.85 -8.71 5.27
N ALA A 20 -16.95 -8.74 6.03
CA ALA A 20 -18.09 -7.86 5.78
C ALA A 20 -17.67 -6.38 5.78
N ARG A 21 -16.79 -5.98 6.71
CA ARG A 21 -16.28 -4.62 6.81
C ARG A 21 -15.45 -4.22 5.58
N GLN A 22 -14.55 -5.09 5.15
CA GLN A 22 -13.72 -4.87 3.96
C GLN A 22 -14.55 -4.77 2.67
N GLU A 23 -15.65 -5.50 2.58
CA GLU A 23 -16.59 -5.41 1.45
C GLU A 23 -17.31 -4.03 1.42
N GLU A 24 -17.76 -3.51 2.57
CA GLU A 24 -18.31 -2.16 2.67
C GLU A 24 -17.29 -1.10 2.24
N LEU A 25 -16.04 -1.23 2.71
CA LEU A 25 -14.96 -0.31 2.36
C LEU A 25 -14.62 -0.37 0.87
N LEU A 26 -14.58 -1.57 0.27
CA LEU A 26 -14.40 -1.75 -1.17
C LEU A 26 -15.52 -1.08 -1.97
N GLN A 27 -16.78 -1.19 -1.55
CA GLN A 27 -17.89 -0.55 -2.26
C GLN A 27 -17.85 0.98 -2.17
N GLN A 28 -17.51 1.53 -1.00
CA GLN A 28 -17.52 2.98 -0.77
C GLN A 28 -16.27 3.68 -1.30
N TRP A 29 -15.09 3.08 -1.11
CA TRP A 29 -13.78 3.70 -1.39
C TRP A 29 -13.05 3.06 -2.55
N GLY A 30 -13.58 1.97 -3.08
CA GLY A 30 -12.94 1.18 -4.11
C GLY A 30 -11.83 0.27 -3.59
N TYR A 31 -11.41 0.33 -2.32
CA TYR A 31 -10.33 -0.49 -1.80
C TYR A 31 -10.65 -0.99 -0.38
N PRO A 32 -10.42 -2.28 -0.06
CA PRO A 32 -10.87 -2.86 1.20
C PRO A 32 -9.99 -2.50 2.41
N PHE A 33 -8.75 -2.06 2.21
CA PHE A 33 -7.76 -1.83 3.28
C PHE A 33 -7.53 -0.34 3.53
N VAL A 34 -8.62 0.39 3.79
CA VAL A 34 -8.61 1.83 4.11
C VAL A 34 -9.21 2.06 5.50
N LEU A 35 -9.05 3.27 6.05
CA LEU A 35 -9.60 3.66 7.34
C LEU A 35 -9.18 2.70 8.46
N ASP A 36 -10.14 2.01 9.09
CA ASP A 36 -9.95 1.06 10.17
C ASP A 36 -9.18 -0.20 9.77
N GLU A 37 -9.13 -0.53 8.48
CA GLU A 37 -8.37 -1.66 7.93
C GLU A 37 -6.99 -1.24 7.40
N PHE A 38 -6.66 0.06 7.43
CA PHE A 38 -5.38 0.56 6.94
C PHE A 38 -4.24 0.21 7.92
N ARG A 39 -3.15 -0.32 7.37
CA ARG A 39 -1.90 -0.56 8.10
C ARG A 39 -0.77 0.19 7.40
N PHE A 40 -0.21 1.19 8.10
CA PHE A 40 0.96 1.91 7.59
C PHE A 40 2.15 0.95 7.46
N HIS A 41 2.76 0.92 6.29
CA HIS A 41 3.97 0.17 5.99
C HIS A 41 4.73 0.85 4.85
N LEU A 42 6.03 0.60 4.79
CA LEU A 42 6.90 1.03 3.68
C LEU A 42 7.52 -0.24 3.09
N SER A 43 7.27 -0.50 1.81
CA SER A 43 7.83 -1.69 1.15
C SER A 43 9.34 -1.53 1.00
N LEU A 44 10.10 -2.45 1.59
CA LEU A 44 11.56 -2.49 1.48
C LEU A 44 12.03 -3.21 0.21
N THR A 45 11.28 -4.23 -0.22
CA THR A 45 11.62 -5.08 -1.37
C THR A 45 10.37 -5.49 -2.15
N GLY A 46 10.60 -6.10 -3.31
CA GLY A 46 9.60 -6.91 -3.99
C GLY A 46 9.31 -8.25 -3.28
N PRO A 47 8.50 -9.12 -3.89
CA PRO A 47 8.11 -10.40 -3.30
C PRO A 47 9.31 -11.31 -3.01
N LEU A 48 9.35 -11.89 -1.81
CA LEU A 48 10.47 -12.74 -1.37
C LEU A 48 10.32 -14.23 -1.76
N HIS A 49 9.13 -14.66 -2.18
CA HIS A 49 8.89 -16.05 -2.59
C HIS A 49 9.65 -16.47 -3.86
N THR A 50 10.28 -15.52 -4.56
CA THR A 50 11.10 -15.78 -5.75
C THR A 50 12.56 -16.09 -5.42
N VAL A 51 12.99 -15.96 -4.15
CA VAL A 51 14.35 -16.26 -3.69
C VAL A 51 14.34 -17.44 -2.70
N ASN A 52 15.50 -18.07 -2.50
CA ASN A 52 15.65 -19.19 -1.58
C ASN A 52 15.48 -18.75 -0.11
N SER A 53 15.18 -19.69 0.78
CA SER A 53 14.91 -19.41 2.20
C SER A 53 16.08 -18.75 2.93
N GLU A 54 17.31 -19.07 2.54
CA GLU A 54 18.51 -18.43 3.09
C GLU A 54 18.54 -16.93 2.78
N THR A 55 18.25 -16.54 1.54
CA THR A 55 18.16 -15.14 1.15
C THR A 55 16.99 -14.43 1.85
N GLN A 56 15.85 -15.11 2.02
CA GLN A 56 14.72 -14.54 2.76
C GLN A 56 15.09 -14.23 4.21
N ALA A 57 15.79 -15.15 4.89
CA ALA A 57 16.27 -14.95 6.25
C ALA A 57 17.26 -13.78 6.34
N LEU A 58 18.22 -13.69 5.42
CA LEU A 58 19.18 -12.58 5.39
C LEU A 58 18.50 -11.22 5.18
N VAL A 59 17.48 -11.15 4.32
CA VAL A 59 16.72 -9.91 4.11
C VAL A 59 15.93 -9.54 5.36
N GLN A 60 15.32 -10.51 6.03
CA GLN A 60 14.59 -10.29 7.28
C GLN A 60 15.53 -9.79 8.39
N ASP A 61 16.65 -10.47 8.61
CA ASP A 61 17.65 -10.11 9.63
C ASP A 61 18.19 -8.69 9.38
N ALA A 62 18.50 -8.36 8.12
CA ALA A 62 18.93 -7.02 7.75
C ALA A 62 17.83 -5.97 8.02
N ALA A 63 16.59 -6.25 7.62
CA ALA A 63 15.47 -5.33 7.85
C ALA A 63 15.25 -5.07 9.34
N GLU A 64 15.31 -6.10 10.18
CA GLU A 64 15.22 -5.95 11.64
C GLU A 64 16.39 -5.14 12.17
N GLN A 65 17.63 -5.47 11.78
CA GLN A 65 18.82 -4.75 12.23
C GLN A 65 18.77 -3.25 11.89
N PHE A 66 18.28 -2.87 10.71
CA PHE A 66 18.27 -1.48 10.26
C PHE A 66 17.04 -0.70 10.70
N PHE A 67 15.88 -1.36 10.88
CA PHE A 67 14.60 -0.68 11.05
C PHE A 67 13.85 -0.99 12.36
N ALA A 68 14.30 -1.94 13.19
CA ALA A 68 13.59 -2.28 14.43
C ALA A 68 13.51 -1.11 15.43
N ASP A 69 14.54 -0.28 15.49
CA ASP A 69 14.65 0.84 16.44
C ASP A 69 14.27 2.20 15.82
N LEU A 70 13.46 2.21 14.74
CA LEU A 70 13.00 3.46 14.16
C LEU A 70 12.16 4.27 15.17
N PRO A 71 12.45 5.57 15.32
CA PRO A 71 11.64 6.43 16.18
C PRO A 71 10.24 6.64 15.57
N ALA A 72 9.35 7.23 16.36
CA ALA A 72 8.06 7.68 15.85
C ALA A 72 8.26 8.63 14.66
N LEU A 73 7.78 8.21 13.48
CA LEU A 73 7.89 8.98 12.25
C LEU A 73 6.86 10.10 12.27
N ARG A 74 7.33 11.34 12.09
CA ARG A 74 6.47 12.51 11.91
C ARG A 74 6.38 12.84 10.43
N PHE A 75 5.16 12.93 9.92
CA PHE A 75 4.89 13.38 8.57
C PHE A 75 4.43 14.83 8.62
N ASN A 76 4.99 15.67 7.75
CA ASN A 76 4.66 17.09 7.63
C ASN A 76 4.09 17.43 6.26
N SER A 77 3.98 16.46 5.36
CA SER A 77 3.41 16.69 4.03
C SER A 77 2.84 15.41 3.43
N LEU A 78 1.98 15.58 2.42
CA LEU A 78 1.33 14.53 1.66
C LEU A 78 1.53 14.80 0.18
N ALA A 79 1.98 13.81 -0.58
CA ALA A 79 2.10 13.90 -2.03
C ALA A 79 1.11 12.96 -2.72
N LEU A 80 0.42 13.47 -3.74
CA LEU A 80 -0.48 12.70 -4.59
C LEU A 80 0.26 12.31 -5.87
N PHE A 81 0.30 11.02 -6.15
CA PHE A 81 0.88 10.47 -7.37
C PHE A 81 -0.19 9.80 -8.23
N ALA A 82 0.05 9.75 -9.53
CA ALA A 82 -0.73 8.94 -10.46
C ALA A 82 0.16 8.09 -11.35
N GLU A 83 -0.34 6.92 -11.71
CA GLU A 83 0.20 6.09 -12.78
C GLU A 83 -0.63 6.41 -14.04
N PRO A 84 -0.10 7.15 -15.04
CA PRO A 84 -0.91 7.63 -16.17
C PRO A 84 -1.52 6.50 -17.01
N THR A 85 -0.78 5.40 -17.14
CA THR A 85 -1.19 4.16 -17.80
C THR A 85 -0.62 2.96 -17.05
N PRO A 86 -1.29 1.79 -17.03
CA PRO A 86 -0.79 0.62 -16.31
C PRO A 86 0.66 0.26 -16.69
N GLY A 87 1.52 0.14 -15.68
CA GLY A 87 2.95 -0.14 -15.79
C GLY A 87 3.85 1.08 -16.01
N ALA A 88 3.31 2.29 -16.11
CA ALA A 88 4.12 3.50 -16.27
C ALA A 88 4.67 3.99 -14.92
N ASP A 89 5.71 4.82 -14.99
CA ASP A 89 6.24 5.49 -13.80
C ASP A 89 5.18 6.39 -13.15
N PHE A 90 5.20 6.45 -11.82
CA PHE A 90 4.36 7.38 -11.07
C PHE A 90 4.78 8.83 -11.34
N VAL A 91 3.80 9.68 -11.63
CA VAL A 91 3.99 11.12 -11.77
C VAL A 91 3.42 11.84 -10.55
N LEU A 92 4.15 12.82 -10.03
CA LEU A 92 3.68 13.70 -8.97
C LEU A 92 2.58 14.60 -9.54
N LEU A 93 1.39 14.55 -8.94
CA LEU A 93 0.25 15.42 -9.29
C LEU A 93 0.16 16.63 -8.36
N ASP A 94 0.38 16.42 -7.06
CA ASP A 94 0.24 17.48 -6.06
C ASP A 94 1.08 17.16 -4.82
N HIS A 95 1.47 18.18 -4.07
CA HIS A 95 2.21 18.06 -2.81
C HIS A 95 1.72 19.12 -1.83
N LEU A 96 1.19 18.66 -0.69
CA LEU A 96 0.57 19.51 0.31
C LEU A 96 1.34 19.42 1.61
N GLU A 97 1.71 20.57 2.16
CA GLU A 97 2.25 20.68 3.51
C GLU A 97 1.11 20.53 4.53
N MET A 98 1.30 19.67 5.52
CA MET A 98 0.46 19.55 6.70
C MET A 98 0.99 20.55 7.72
N GLY A 99 0.20 21.59 8.00
CA GLY A 99 0.56 22.64 8.95
C GLY A 99 0.97 22.08 10.32
N ALA A 100 1.95 22.76 10.94
CA ALA A 100 2.52 22.41 12.25
C ALA A 100 1.52 22.51 13.41
#